data_AF-A0A382Z2R7-F1
#
_entry.id   AF-A0A382Z2R7-F1
#
_cell.length_a   1.000
_cell.length_b   1.000
_cell.length_c   1.000
_cell.angle_alpha   90.00
_cell.angle_beta   90.00
_cell.angle_gamma   90.00
#
_symmetry.space_group_name_H-M   'P 1'
#
loop_
_entity.id
_entity.type
_entity.pdbx_description
1 polymer ?
#
loop_
_entity_poly.entity_id
_entity_poly.type
_entity_poly.pdbx_seq_one_letter_code
_entity_poly.pdbx_strand_id
1 'polypeptide(L)'
;MTDLRAILQVRSHLPALAAVFCLSILVAGLAEEKNPSSSQKPENTQAETIPLLTAEQALAKLKGPDGFRASLFASDPQVFQPIAGAFDARGRLWVAENNTYAERKANFDL
;
A
#
# COMPACT_ATOMS: atom_id res chain seq x y z
N MET A 1 42.73 -43.53 17.54
CA MET A 1 42.44 -42.88 18.84
C MET A 1 41.92 -41.49 18.52
N THR A 2 40.61 -41.36 18.34
CA THR A 2 39.95 -40.09 18.01
C THR A 2 40.06 -39.17 19.22
N ASP A 3 40.59 -37.96 19.02
CA ASP A 3 40.90 -37.02 20.10
C ASP A 3 39.62 -36.61 20.84
N LEU A 4 39.44 -37.17 22.04
CA LEU A 4 38.28 -36.95 22.88
C LEU A 4 38.13 -35.47 23.28
N ARG A 5 39.23 -34.70 23.30
CA ARG A 5 39.21 -33.26 23.58
C ARG A 5 38.60 -32.47 22.42
N ALA A 6 38.91 -32.84 21.17
CA ALA A 6 38.31 -32.24 19.99
C ALA A 6 36.80 -32.49 19.91
N ILE A 7 36.35 -33.69 20.27
CA ILE A 7 34.92 -34.05 20.29
C ILE A 7 34.16 -33.29 21.39
N LEU A 8 34.75 -33.13 22.58
CA LEU A 8 34.15 -32.38 23.69
C LEU A 8 34.10 -30.86 23.39
N GLN A 9 35.13 -30.33 22.71
CA GLN A 9 35.20 -28.92 22.32
C GLN A 9 34.16 -28.58 21.22
N VAL A 10 33.96 -29.46 20.23
CA VAL A 10 32.88 -29.30 19.23
C VAL A 10 31.50 -29.33 19.88
N ARG A 11 31.31 -30.19 20.90
CA ARG A 11 30.05 -30.29 21.66
C ARG A 11 29.75 -29.06 22.52
N SER A 12 30.77 -28.38 23.05
CA SER A 12 30.58 -27.14 23.83
C SER A 12 30.18 -25.93 22.98
N HIS A 13 30.51 -25.94 21.68
CA HIS A 13 30.12 -24.86 20.76
C HIS A 13 28.78 -25.12 20.04
N LEU A 14 28.27 -26.36 20.08
CA LEU A 14 27.00 -26.76 19.47
C LEU A 14 25.78 -25.93 19.91
N PRO A 15 25.57 -25.61 21.20
CA PRO A 15 24.43 -24.77 21.61
C PRO A 15 24.60 -23.31 21.18
N ALA A 16 25.83 -22.79 21.15
CA ALA A 16 26.11 -21.43 20.69
C ALA A 16 25.88 -21.30 19.18
N LEU A 17 26.32 -22.29 18.40
CA LEU A 17 26.05 -22.38 16.96
C LEU A 17 24.55 -22.48 16.66
N ALA A 18 23.81 -23.30 17.42
CA ALA A 18 22.35 -23.40 17.29
C ALA A 18 21.64 -22.08 17.66
N ALA A 19 22.09 -21.39 18.70
CA ALA A 19 21.52 -20.10 19.10
C ALA A 19 21.77 -19.02 18.06
N VAL A 20 22.97 -18.95 17.47
CA VAL A 20 23.29 -18.03 16.36
C VAL A 20 22.44 -18.34 15.13
N PHE A 21 22.25 -19.63 14.80
CA PHE A 21 21.41 -20.04 13.70
C PHE A 21 19.94 -19.67 13.93
N CYS A 22 19.38 -19.95 15.11
CA CYS A 22 18.02 -19.55 15.47
C CYS A 22 17.83 -18.03 15.49
N LEU A 23 18.83 -17.28 15.98
CA LEU A 23 18.80 -15.81 15.96
C LEU A 23 18.83 -15.28 14.53
N SER A 24 19.61 -15.90 13.63
CA SER A 24 19.65 -15.52 12.22
C SER A 24 18.31 -15.77 11.50
N ILE A 25 17.63 -16.88 11.82
CA ILE A 25 16.29 -17.18 11.28
C ILE A 25 15.25 -16.20 11.84
N LEU A 26 15.33 -15.86 13.14
CA LEU A 26 14.43 -14.89 13.75
C LEU A 26 14.59 -13.50 13.15
N VAL A 27 15.84 -13.05 12.93
CA VAL A 27 16.13 -11.77 12.26
C VAL A 27 15.63 -11.77 10.81
N ALA A 28 15.77 -12.89 10.09
CA ALA A 28 15.22 -13.01 8.74
C ALA A 28 13.68 -13.02 8.73
N GLY A 29 13.02 -13.59 9.75
CA GLY A 29 11.56 -13.60 9.88
C GLY A 29 10.95 -12.27 10.35
N LEU A 30 11.72 -11.43 11.05
CA LEU A 30 11.34 -10.06 11.41
C LEU A 30 11.69 -9.03 10.32
N ALA A 31 12.49 -9.42 9.32
CA ALA A 31 12.71 -8.59 8.16
C ALA A 31 11.40 -8.53 7.37
N GLU A 32 10.74 -7.37 7.46
CA GLU A 32 9.63 -7.03 6.60
C GLU A 32 10.11 -7.15 5.16
N GLU A 33 9.58 -8.12 4.41
CA GLU A 33 9.75 -8.19 2.97
C GLU A 33 9.31 -6.82 2.44
N LYS A 34 10.27 -6.01 1.98
CA LYS A 34 10.00 -4.81 1.21
C LYS A 34 9.34 -5.29 -0.07
N ASN A 35 8.03 -5.50 0.00
CA ASN A 35 7.22 -6.00 -1.09
C ASN A 35 7.45 -5.06 -2.26
N PRO A 36 8.07 -5.50 -3.36
CA PRO A 36 8.30 -4.65 -4.53
C PRO A 36 6.98 -4.21 -5.17
N SER A 37 5.85 -4.77 -4.74
CA SER A 37 4.48 -4.35 -5.06
C SER A 37 3.84 -3.47 -3.98
N SER A 38 4.60 -2.83 -3.08
CA SER A 38 4.07 -1.67 -2.35
C SER A 38 3.83 -0.59 -3.40
N SER A 39 2.65 -0.61 -4.02
CA SER A 39 2.17 0.44 -4.91
C SER A 39 2.32 1.75 -4.15
N GLN A 40 3.38 2.50 -4.44
CA GLN A 40 3.53 3.84 -3.93
C GLN A 40 2.25 4.55 -4.35
N LYS A 41 1.43 5.00 -3.40
CA LYS A 41 0.29 5.85 -3.75
C LYS A 41 0.90 7.04 -4.46
N PRO A 42 0.59 7.27 -5.75
CA PRO A 42 1.22 8.34 -6.48
C PRO A 42 0.91 9.66 -5.78
N GLU A 43 1.94 10.48 -5.59
CA GLU A 43 1.84 11.77 -4.92
C GLU A 43 0.83 12.66 -5.67
N ASN A 44 -0.01 13.39 -4.92
CA ASN A 44 -0.88 14.38 -5.54
C ASN A 44 -0.04 15.58 -5.99
N THR A 45 0.19 15.66 -7.29
CA THR A 45 0.96 16.74 -7.91
C THR A 45 0.19 18.06 -8.04
N GLN A 46 -1.12 18.05 -7.79
CA GLN A 46 -1.95 19.24 -7.87
C GLN A 46 -1.93 20.00 -6.54
N ALA A 47 -1.41 21.22 -6.57
CA ALA A 47 -1.49 22.13 -5.43
C ALA A 47 -2.96 22.51 -5.10
N GLU A 48 -3.34 22.37 -3.83
CA GLU A 48 -4.65 22.81 -3.33
C GLU A 48 -4.65 24.33 -3.10
N THR A 49 -4.95 25.09 -4.15
CA THR A 49 -4.96 26.56 -4.10
C THR A 49 -6.28 27.15 -3.61
N ILE A 50 -7.31 26.33 -3.42
CA ILE A 50 -8.62 26.71 -2.89
C ILE A 50 -9.10 25.68 -1.87
N PRO A 51 -9.90 26.07 -0.86
CA PRO A 51 -10.45 25.11 0.09
C PRO A 51 -11.32 24.05 -0.61
N LEU A 52 -11.00 22.78 -0.41
CA LEU A 52 -11.81 21.67 -0.87
C LEU A 52 -13.05 21.49 0.02
N LEU A 53 -14.15 21.02 -0.59
CA LEU A 53 -15.32 20.61 0.16
C LEU A 53 -15.11 19.20 0.71
N THR A 54 -15.69 18.90 1.87
CA THR A 54 -15.87 17.49 2.26
C THR A 54 -16.84 16.80 1.31
N ALA A 55 -16.81 15.47 1.27
CA ALA A 55 -17.71 14.70 0.42
C ALA A 55 -19.19 14.97 0.74
N GLU A 56 -19.53 15.14 2.02
CA GLU A 56 -20.88 15.46 2.48
C GLU A 56 -21.30 16.88 2.06
N GLN A 57 -20.39 17.84 2.16
CA GLN A 57 -20.63 19.21 1.71
C GLN A 57 -20.83 19.28 0.19
N ALA A 58 -20.06 18.51 -0.58
CA ALA A 58 -20.22 18.41 -2.02
C ALA A 58 -21.57 17.76 -2.38
N LEU A 59 -21.94 16.66 -1.72
CA LEU A 59 -23.23 15.99 -1.92
C LEU A 59 -24.41 16.93 -1.60
N ALA A 60 -24.34 17.70 -0.52
CA ALA A 60 -25.39 18.65 -0.14
C ALA A 60 -25.58 19.79 -1.17
N LYS A 61 -24.55 20.11 -1.95
CA LYS A 61 -24.60 21.12 -3.02
C LYS A 61 -25.02 20.55 -4.38
N LEU A 62 -25.01 19.22 -4.54
CA LEU A 62 -25.35 18.55 -5.79
C LEU A 62 -26.86 18.62 -6.03
N LYS A 63 -27.28 19.12 -7.21
CA LYS A 63 -28.67 19.23 -7.62
C LYS A 63 -28.92 18.29 -8.80
N GLY A 64 -29.89 17.40 -8.66
CA GLY A 64 -30.37 16.52 -9.73
C GLY A 64 -31.77 16.94 -10.22
N PRO A 65 -32.25 16.33 -11.33
CA PRO A 65 -33.64 16.48 -11.76
C PRO A 65 -34.63 15.92 -10.74
N ASP A 66 -35.89 16.32 -10.84
CA ASP A 66 -36.97 15.79 -9.99
C ASP A 66 -37.08 14.27 -10.09
N GLY A 67 -37.25 13.61 -8.94
CA GLY A 67 -37.31 12.15 -8.84
C GLY A 67 -35.95 11.44 -8.80
N PHE A 68 -34.83 12.15 -8.99
CA PHE A 68 -33.49 11.58 -8.83
C PHE A 68 -32.94 11.78 -7.41
N ARG A 69 -32.11 10.84 -6.97
CA ARG A 69 -31.40 10.92 -5.69
C ARG A 69 -29.93 10.59 -5.89
N ALA A 70 -29.07 11.38 -5.27
CA ALA A 70 -27.64 11.08 -5.15
C ALA A 70 -27.31 10.61 -3.73
N SER A 71 -26.29 9.76 -3.61
CA SER A 71 -25.77 9.28 -2.33
C SER A 71 -24.25 9.19 -2.39
N LEU A 72 -23.58 9.45 -1.27
CA LEU A 72 -22.15 9.24 -1.14
C LEU A 72 -21.85 7.74 -1.04
N PHE A 73 -20.94 7.25 -1.88
CA PHE A 73 -20.52 5.85 -1.92
C PHE A 73 -19.05 5.67 -1.51
N ALA A 74 -18.16 6.50 -2.04
CA ALA A 74 -16.74 6.53 -1.72
C ALA A 74 -16.22 7.97 -1.83
N SER A 75 -15.19 8.28 -1.04
CA SER A 75 -14.47 9.57 -1.07
C SER A 75 -13.01 9.34 -0.64
N ASP A 76 -12.23 10.41 -0.56
CA ASP A 76 -10.90 10.35 0.03
C ASP A 76 -10.97 9.77 1.46
N PRO A 77 -10.03 8.89 1.86
CA PRO A 77 -8.85 8.42 1.12
C PRO A 77 -9.06 7.11 0.31
N GLN A 78 -10.32 6.69 0.09
CA GLN A 78 -10.68 5.42 -0.57
C GLN A 78 -10.58 5.50 -2.10
N VAL A 79 -10.93 6.65 -2.67
CA VAL A 79 -10.83 6.98 -4.10
C VAL A 79 -10.39 8.43 -4.21
N PHE A 80 -9.31 8.70 -4.92
CA PHE A 80 -8.63 9.99 -5.05
C PHE A 80 -8.41 10.34 -6.53
N GLN A 81 -8.77 11.57 -6.94
CA GLN A 81 -8.65 12.05 -8.33
C GLN A 81 -9.11 11.05 -9.41
N PRO A 82 -10.37 10.56 -9.34
CA PRO A 82 -10.91 9.61 -10.31
C PRO A 82 -11.08 10.26 -11.69
N ILE A 83 -10.58 9.60 -12.74
CA ILE A 83 -10.68 10.06 -14.13
C ILE A 83 -11.64 9.21 -14.98
N ALA A 84 -11.87 7.95 -14.59
CA ALA A 84 -12.77 7.05 -15.28
C ALA A 84 -13.26 5.94 -14.34
N GLY A 85 -14.37 5.30 -14.69
CA GLY A 85 -14.84 4.11 -14.01
C GLY A 85 -15.69 3.20 -14.90
N ALA A 86 -15.74 1.92 -14.56
CA ALA A 86 -16.53 0.91 -15.27
C ALA A 86 -17.01 -0.19 -14.31
N PHE A 87 -18.20 -0.72 -14.56
CA PHE A 87 -18.69 -1.91 -13.88
C PHE A 87 -18.29 -3.16 -14.65
N ASP A 88 -17.85 -4.19 -13.94
CA ASP A 88 -17.65 -5.52 -14.54
C ASP A 88 -18.91 -6.38 -14.47
N ALA A 89 -18.87 -7.56 -15.10
CA ALA A 89 -19.98 -8.51 -15.13
C ALA A 89 -20.38 -9.06 -13.75
N ARG A 90 -19.57 -8.82 -12.69
CA ARG A 90 -19.87 -9.21 -11.30
C ARG A 90 -20.45 -8.04 -10.50
N GLY A 91 -20.70 -6.89 -11.13
CA GLY A 91 -21.23 -5.70 -10.49
C GLY A 91 -20.22 -4.92 -9.64
N ARG A 92 -18.91 -5.18 -9.81
CA ARG A 92 -17.87 -4.40 -9.12
C ARG A 92 -17.60 -3.12 -9.89
N LEU A 93 -17.46 -1.99 -9.19
CA LEU A 93 -16.99 -0.73 -9.77
C LEU A 93 -15.47 -0.70 -9.76
N TRP A 94 -14.89 -0.56 -10.96
CA TRP A 94 -13.47 -0.26 -11.17
C TRP A 94 -13.32 1.24 -11.39
N VAL A 95 -12.33 1.86 -10.76
CA VAL A 95 -12.03 3.29 -10.87
C VAL A 95 -10.57 3.45 -11.27
N ALA A 96 -10.31 4.30 -12.26
CA ALA A 96 -8.97 4.73 -12.63
C ALA A 96 -8.70 6.10 -12.00
N GLU A 97 -7.56 6.23 -11.33
CA GLU A 97 -7.11 7.44 -10.61
C GLU A 97 -5.91 8.05 -11.35
N ASN A 98 -5.73 9.37 -11.26
CA ASN A 98 -4.55 10.04 -11.81
C ASN A 98 -4.06 11.18 -10.91
N ASN A 99 -3.16 10.84 -9.99
CA ASN A 99 -2.62 11.77 -8.99
C ASN A 99 -1.57 12.74 -9.55
N THR A 100 -1.01 12.39 -10.71
CA THR A 100 0.12 13.08 -11.34
C THR A 100 -0.29 13.96 -12.53
N TYR A 101 -1.59 14.23 -12.70
CA TYR A 101 -2.11 14.97 -13.86
C TYR A 101 -1.49 16.35 -14.04
N ALA A 102 -1.20 17.07 -12.94
CA ALA A 102 -0.62 18.41 -12.99
C ALA A 102 0.83 18.41 -13.51
N GLU A 103 1.57 17.32 -13.32
CA GLU A 103 3.00 17.22 -13.65
C GLU A 103 3.28 16.13 -14.69
N ARG A 104 3.31 16.54 -15.96
CA ARG A 104 3.47 15.61 -17.09
C ARG A 104 4.71 14.72 -17.02
N LYS A 105 5.81 15.19 -16.42
CA LYS A 105 7.06 14.43 -16.31
C LYS A 105 6.92 13.23 -15.37
N ALA A 106 6.15 13.38 -14.29
CA ALA A 106 5.93 12.32 -13.30
C ALA A 106 5.13 11.11 -13.84
N ASN A 107 4.36 11.29 -14.92
CA ASN A 107 3.52 10.25 -15.50
C ASN A 107 4.30 9.07 -16.13
N PHE A 108 5.59 9.22 -16.38
CA PHE A 108 6.41 8.21 -17.10
C PHE A 108 7.48 7.54 -16.23
N ASP A 109 7.62 7.97 -14.97
CA ASP A 109 8.66 7.52 -14.05
C ASP A 109 8.15 6.51 -12.99
N LEU A 110 6.94 5.94 -13.20
CA LEU A 110 6.27 4.98 -12.31
C LEU A 110 6.70 3.52 -12.53
#